data_AF-V8CVM9-F1
#
_entry.id   AF-V8CVM9-F1
#
_cell.length_a   1.000
_cell.length_b   1.000
_cell.length_c   1.000
_cell.angle_alpha   90.00
_cell.angle_beta   90.00
_cell.angle_gamma   90.00
#
_symmetry.space_group_name_H-M   'P 1'
#
loop_
_entity.id
_entity.type
_entity.pdbx_description
1 polymer ?
#
loop_
_entity_poly.entity_id
_entity_poly.type
_entity_poly.pdbx_seq_one_letter_code
_entity_poly.pdbx_strand_id
1 'polypeptide(L)' 'MKQLLSMAEVADELGMSVITVRRWISTGKLPAVRVGDHQIRVRRGDLESVMTPIQPGPR' A
#
# COMPACT_ATOMS: atom_id res chain seq x y z
N MET A 1 3.33 -8.10 15.47
CA MET A 1 1.86 -8.00 15.36
C MET A 1 1.52 -7.77 13.89
N LYS A 2 0.51 -8.44 13.30
CA LYS A 2 0.13 -8.22 11.90
C LYS A 2 -0.69 -6.93 11.81
N GLN A 3 -0.07 -5.82 11.42
CA GLN A 3 -0.76 -4.54 11.26
C GLN A 3 -1.45 -4.51 9.89
N LEU A 4 -2.77 -4.28 9.92
CA LEU A 4 -3.65 -4.16 8.76
C LEU A 4 -4.04 -2.69 8.59
N LEU A 5 -3.61 -2.09 7.49
CA LEU A 5 -3.87 -0.70 7.13
C LEU A 5 -5.08 -0.63 6.20
N SER A 6 -5.91 0.39 6.36
CA SER A 6 -6.93 0.79 5.41
C SER A 6 -6.31 1.52 4.21
N MET A 7 -7.05 1.67 3.11
CA MET A 7 -6.57 2.43 1.96
C MET A 7 -6.27 3.90 2.30
N ALA A 8 -6.97 4.47 3.28
CA ALA A 8 -6.73 5.83 3.76
C ALA A 8 -5.40 5.93 4.52
N GLU A 9 -5.16 5.02 5.48
CA GLU A 9 -3.89 5.00 6.22
C GLU A 9 -2.70 4.77 5.29
N VAL A 10 -2.82 3.88 4.30
CA VAL A 10 -1.79 3.68 3.27
C VAL A 10 -1.53 4.96 2.47
N ALA A 11 -2.59 5.68 2.12
CA ALA A 11 -2.49 6.92 1.37
C ALA A 11 -1.77 8.01 2.18
N ASP A 12 -2.13 8.14 3.45
CA ASP A 12 -1.52 9.10 4.38
C ASP A 12 -0.03 8.78 4.60
N GLU A 13 0.32 7.51 4.81
CA GLU A 13 1.71 7.10 5.00
C GLU A 13 2.59 7.32 3.75
N LEU A 14 2.03 7.11 2.56
CA LEU A 14 2.77 7.31 1.30
C LEU A 14 2.72 8.76 0.79
N GLY A 15 1.92 9.63 1.41
CA GLY A 15 1.63 10.96 0.88
C GLY A 15 0.95 10.93 -0.49
N MET A 16 0.13 9.91 -0.75
CA MET A 16 -0.58 9.70 -2.02
C MET A 16 -2.09 9.92 -1.87
N SER A 17 -2.79 10.02 -3.00
CA SER A 17 -4.26 9.99 -2.97
C SER A 17 -4.79 8.56 -2.75
N VAL A 18 -5.92 8.44 -2.05
CA VAL A 18 -6.64 7.16 -1.88
C VAL A 18 -7.01 6.55 -3.24
N ILE A 19 -7.29 7.38 -4.26
CA ILE A 19 -7.58 6.91 -5.63
C ILE A 19 -6.36 6.19 -6.23
N THR A 20 -5.15 6.71 -6.01
CA THR A 20 -3.91 6.08 -6.46
C THR A 20 -3.70 4.74 -5.77
N VAL A 21 -3.93 4.66 -4.45
CA VAL A 21 -3.84 3.41 -3.69
C VAL A 21 -4.85 2.39 -4.21
N ARG A 22 -6.11 2.79 -4.41
CA ARG A 22 -7.15 1.93 -4.99
C ARG A 22 -6.76 1.42 -6.38
N ARG A 23 -6.17 2.29 -7.22
CA ARG A 23 -5.66 1.92 -8.54
C ARG A 23 -4.58 0.85 -8.42
N TRP A 24 -3.59 1.04 -7.55
CA TRP A 24 -2.53 0.05 -7.33
C TRP A 24 -3.05 -1.30 -6.88
N ILE A 25 -4.07 -1.31 -6.01
CA ILE A 25 -4.74 -2.55 -5.59
C ILE A 25 -5.45 -3.20 -6.77
N SER A 26 -6.25 -2.43 -7.53
CA SER A 26 -7.00 -2.97 -8.68
C SER A 26 -6.10 -3.49 -9.82
N THR A 27 -4.91 -2.90 -10.00
CA THR A 27 -3.94 -3.35 -11.00
C THR A 27 -3.00 -4.44 -10.47
N GLY A 28 -3.17 -4.87 -9.22
CA GLY A 28 -2.31 -5.89 -8.59
C GLY A 28 -0.91 -5.41 -8.22
N LYS A 29 -0.63 -4.10 -8.26
CA LYS A 29 0.67 -3.53 -7.86
C LYS A 29 0.86 -3.54 -6.35
N LEU A 30 -0.21 -3.36 -5.59
CA LEU A 30 -0.20 -3.42 -4.13
C LEU A 30 -1.10 -4.57 -3.67
N PRO A 31 -0.54 -5.66 -3.08
CA PRO A 31 -1.35 -6.72 -2.51
C PRO A 31 -2.25 -6.19 -1.40
N ALA A 32 -3.52 -6.59 -1.44
CA ALA A 32 -4.50 -6.27 -0.41
C ALA A 32 -5.34 -7.50 -0.09
N VAL A 33 -5.85 -7.53 1.14
CA VAL A 33 -6.75 -8.57 1.63
C VAL A 33 -8.14 -7.99 1.82
N ARG A 34 -9.15 -8.80 1.47
CA ARG A 34 -10.53 -8.48 1.81
C ARG A 34 -10.84 -9.02 3.21
N VAL A 35 -11.41 -8.19 4.06
CA VAL A 35 -11.84 -8.53 5.41
C VAL A 35 -13.36 -8.38 5.46
N GLY A 36 -14.07 -9.50 5.52
CA GLY A 36 -15.52 -9.54 5.37
C GLY A 36 -15.97 -9.13 3.97
N ASP A 37 -17.20 -8.62 3.84
CA ASP A 37 -17.80 -8.37 2.53
C ASP A 37 -17.35 -7.07 1.87
N HIS A 38 -16.95 -6.07 2.66
CA HIS A 38 -16.76 -4.70 2.17
C HIS A 38 -15.44 -4.02 2.56
N GLN A 39 -14.65 -4.58 3.48
CA GLN A 39 -13.40 -3.92 3.88
C GLN A 39 -12.21 -4.45 3.10
N ILE A 40 -11.39 -3.54 2.58
CA ILE A 40 -10.10 -3.84 1.99
C ILE A 40 -9.03 -3.36 2.96
N ARG A 41 -8.07 -4.23 3.25
CA ARG A 41 -6.92 -3.95 4.12
C ARG A 41 -5.62 -4.31 3.41
N VAL A 42 -4.56 -3.60 3.74
CA VAL A 42 -3.21 -3.83 3.24
C VAL A 42 -2.35 -4.26 4.42
N ARG A 43 -1.55 -5.32 4.27
CA ARG A 43 -0.61 -5.68 5.33
C ARG A 43 0.57 -4.72 5.27
N ARG A 44 1.10 -4.35 6.44
CA ARG A 44 2.29 -3.50 6.55
C ARG A 44 3.46 -3.98 5.67
N GLY A 45 3.75 -5.28 5.67
CA GLY A 45 4.82 -5.87 4.85
C GLY A 45 4.54 -5.81 3.34
N ASP A 46 3.29 -5.90 2.91
CA ASP A 46 2.92 -5.75 1.50
C ASP A 46 3.15 -4.30 1.04
N LEU A 47 2.89 -3.32 1.91
CA LEU A 47 3.17 -1.91 1.63
C LEU A 47 4.67 -1.61 1.59
N GLU A 48 5.48 -2.23 2.44
CA GLU A 48 6.94 -2.10 2.37
C GLU A 48 7.50 -2.72 1.08
N SER A 49 6.90 -3.81 0.60
CA SER A 49 7.36 -4.50 -0.62
C SER A 49 7.29 -3.66 -1.90
N VAL A 50 6.41 -2.65 -1.94
CA VAL A 50 6.27 -1.75 -3.09
C VAL A 50 7.18 -0.53 -3.02
N MET A 51 7.87 -0.32 -1.89
CA MET A 51 8.83 0.75 -1.72
C MET A 51 10.20 0.30 -2.25
N THR A 52 10.68 0.97 -3.30
CA THR A 52 12.02 0.73 -3.83
C THR A 52 12.95 1.84 -3.36
N PRO A 53 14.03 1.54 -2.63
CA PRO A 53 15.02 2.53 -2.27
C PRO A 53 15.65 3.14 -3.53
N ILE A 54 15.66 4.47 -3.61
CA ILE A 54 16.43 5.18 -4.63
C ILE A 54 17.87 5.29 -4.11
N GLN A 55 18.79 4.52 -4.71
CA GLN A 55 20.21 4.66 -4.42
C GLN A 55 20.73 5.96 -5.06
N PRO A 56 21.47 6.80 -4.33
CA PRO A 56 22.14 7.94 -4.95
C PRO A 56 23.15 7.40 -5.98
N GLY A 57 23.07 7.91 -7.21
CA GLY A 57 24.04 7.57 -8.25
C GLY A 57 25.47 7.98 -7.85
N PRO A 58 26.51 7.39 -8.47
CA PRO A 58 27.87 7.85 -8.25
C PRO A 58 27.94 9.35 -8.65
N ARG A 59 28.37 10.19 -7.71
CA ARG A 59 28.72 11.59 -8.00
C ARG A 59 29.92 11.66 -8.91
#